data_AF-A0A1J4TR30-F1
#
_entry.id   AF-A0A1J4TR30-F1
#
_cell.length_a   1.000
_cell.length_b   1.000
_cell.length_c   1.000
_cell.angle_alpha   90.00
_cell.angle_beta   90.00
_cell.angle_gamma   90.00
#
_symmetry.space_group_name_H-M   'P 1'
#
loop_
_entity.id
_entity.type
_entity.pdbx_description
1 polymer ?
#
loop_
_entity_poly.entity_id
_entity_poly.type
_entity_poly.pdbx_seq_one_letter_code
_entity_poly.pdbx_strand_id
1 'polypeptide(L)'
;MKISSGMSGVDFTQKQTGVKTMFTEKLTKDEVKDLKEQISQNANAYTFKSLRAQTEASKPQDQFAKDYQDFQTFLSDVGYKGKPIAELSKEEAASLVKEDGIFGIQQTAERIANFVINGSGGNESMMRAGREGMLQGFKDAESMWGSKLPDISQQTMAKAIEMVDMAMNDLGFSILNKEA
;
A
#
# COMPACT_ATOMS: atom_id res chain seq x y z
N MET A 1 -37.93 4.00 59.24
CA MET A 1 -37.54 2.58 59.06
C MET A 1 -36.11 2.39 59.57
N LYS A 2 -35.82 1.17 60.00
CA LYS A 2 -34.60 0.66 60.61
C LYS A 2 -33.32 0.88 59.77
N ILE A 3 -32.26 1.34 60.47
CA ILE A 3 -30.85 0.90 60.51
C ILE A 3 -30.18 0.32 59.24
N SER A 4 -28.97 0.80 58.95
CA SER A 4 -27.72 0.00 58.84
C SER A 4 -26.90 0.22 57.56
N SER A 5 -25.69 0.76 57.75
CA SER A 5 -24.39 0.39 57.14
C SER A 5 -23.51 1.64 57.23
N GLY A 6 -22.48 1.76 58.07
CA GLY A 6 -21.48 0.78 58.47
C GLY A 6 -20.10 1.44 58.28
N MET A 7 -19.85 2.54 59.00
CA MET A 7 -18.51 3.12 59.14
C MET A 7 -17.94 2.61 60.47
N SER A 8 -16.99 1.68 60.39
CA SER A 8 -16.18 1.28 61.53
C SER A 8 -14.74 1.57 61.17
N GLY A 9 -14.19 2.56 61.88
CA GLY A 9 -12.79 2.96 61.79
C GLY A 9 -11.86 1.81 62.15
N VAL A 10 -10.73 1.78 61.46
CA VAL A 10 -9.61 0.92 61.84
C VAL A 10 -8.54 1.82 62.48
N ASP A 11 -8.20 1.37 63.68
CA ASP A 11 -7.34 1.88 64.71
C ASP A 11 -5.87 2.03 64.24
N PHE A 12 -5.27 3.18 64.55
CA PHE A 12 -3.86 3.50 64.31
C PHE A 12 -3.02 3.01 65.48
N THR A 13 -2.72 1.72 65.53
CA THR A 13 -1.60 1.22 66.34
C THR A 13 -1.05 -0.09 65.75
N GLN A 14 0.12 -0.04 65.11
CA GLN A 14 1.28 -0.86 65.49
C GLN A 14 2.48 -0.72 64.54
N LYS A 15 3.61 -0.34 65.16
CA LYS A 15 5.01 -0.61 64.81
C LYS A 15 5.58 0.02 63.53
N GLN A 16 6.11 1.24 63.73
CA GLN A 16 7.29 1.73 63.03
C GLN A 16 8.46 0.74 63.18
N THR A 17 8.81 0.07 62.09
CA THR A 17 10.17 -0.42 61.85
C THR A 17 10.63 0.10 60.51
N GLY A 18 11.33 1.25 60.56
CA GLY A 18 12.44 1.59 59.68
C GLY A 18 12.18 1.58 58.18
N VAL A 19 11.33 2.47 57.67
CA VAL A 19 11.51 2.96 56.29
C VAL A 19 12.64 3.98 56.35
N LYS A 20 13.88 3.54 56.10
CA LYS A 20 14.98 4.45 55.76
C LYS A 20 14.57 5.16 54.48
N THR A 21 14.19 6.42 54.60
CA THR A 21 14.09 7.33 53.46
C THR A 21 15.50 7.53 52.91
N MET A 22 15.83 6.82 51.83
CA MET A 22 17.11 6.96 51.12
C MET A 22 17.08 8.23 50.25
N PHE A 23 16.89 9.37 50.89
CA PHE A 23 17.21 10.66 50.31
C PHE A 23 18.45 11.17 51.06
N THR A 24 19.57 11.28 50.32
CA THR A 24 20.91 11.80 50.70
C THR A 24 22.06 10.82 50.93
N GLU A 25 22.11 9.66 50.27
CA GLU A 25 23.41 9.04 49.95
C GLU A 25 23.67 9.20 48.44
N LYS A 26 24.72 9.95 48.09
CA LYS A 26 25.17 10.06 46.69
C LYS A 26 25.61 8.66 46.27
N LEU A 27 25.03 8.10 45.20
CA LEU A 27 25.49 6.83 44.65
C LEU A 27 27.01 6.86 44.51
N THR A 28 27.68 5.85 45.05
CA THR A 28 29.12 5.74 44.94
C THR A 28 29.49 5.54 43.46
N LYS A 29 30.71 5.95 43.06
CA LYS A 29 31.14 5.87 41.65
C LYS A 29 31.05 4.45 41.10
N ASP A 30 31.20 3.45 41.96
CA ASP A 30 31.16 2.03 41.62
C ASP A 30 29.72 1.54 41.40
N GLU A 31 28.75 1.95 42.21
CA GLU A 31 27.32 1.62 42.01
C GLU A 31 26.75 2.25 40.73
N VAL A 32 27.19 3.46 40.36
CA VAL A 32 26.80 4.10 39.09
C VAL A 32 27.36 3.34 37.89
N LYS A 33 28.56 2.76 38.02
CA LYS A 33 29.19 1.95 36.98
C LYS A 33 28.42 0.65 36.76
N ASP A 34 28.09 -0.05 37.83
CA ASP A 34 27.33 -1.30 37.78
C ASP A 34 25.90 -1.09 37.28
N LEU A 35 25.23 0.01 37.67
CA LEU A 35 23.91 0.39 37.14
C LEU A 35 23.97 0.73 35.64
N LYS A 36 25.00 1.45 35.18
CA LYS A 36 25.18 1.73 33.74
C LYS A 36 25.44 0.46 32.95
N GLU A 37 26.21 -0.46 33.51
CA GLU A 37 26.52 -1.74 32.88
C GLU A 37 25.27 -2.64 32.80
N GLN A 38 24.47 -2.71 33.87
CA GLN A 38 23.17 -3.40 33.85
C GLN A 38 22.16 -2.74 32.92
N ILE A 39 22.06 -1.41 32.89
CA ILE A 39 21.16 -0.70 31.96
C ILE A 39 21.63 -0.93 30.52
N SER A 40 22.92 -0.92 30.24
CA SER A 40 23.48 -1.22 28.91
C SER A 40 23.20 -2.67 28.48
N GLN A 41 23.44 -3.64 29.37
CA GLN A 41 23.17 -5.05 29.10
C GLN A 41 21.66 -5.34 28.92
N ASN A 42 20.81 -4.76 29.78
CA ASN A 42 19.37 -4.88 29.65
C ASN A 42 18.85 -4.14 28.42
N ALA A 43 19.32 -2.92 28.12
CA ALA A 43 18.93 -2.17 26.93
C ALA A 43 19.31 -2.91 25.65
N ASN A 44 20.46 -3.57 25.60
CA ASN A 44 20.84 -4.41 24.45
C ASN A 44 19.92 -5.63 24.33
N ALA A 45 19.54 -6.27 25.43
CA ALA A 45 18.60 -7.39 25.42
C ALA A 45 17.17 -6.97 25.02
N TYR A 46 16.68 -5.83 25.50
CA TYR A 46 15.36 -5.29 25.14
C TYR A 46 15.34 -4.75 23.71
N THR A 47 16.41 -4.11 23.25
CA THR A 47 16.56 -3.62 21.87
C THR A 47 16.69 -4.78 20.89
N PHE A 48 17.42 -5.85 21.23
CA PHE A 48 17.51 -7.04 20.39
C PHE A 48 16.20 -7.83 20.38
N LYS A 49 15.47 -7.89 21.51
CA LYS A 49 14.13 -8.49 21.57
C LYS A 49 13.09 -7.67 20.83
N SER A 50 13.13 -6.34 20.88
CA SER A 50 12.20 -5.48 20.14
C SER A 50 12.52 -5.45 18.64
N LEU A 51 13.80 -5.48 18.25
CA LEU A 51 14.19 -5.69 16.86
C LEU A 51 13.75 -7.08 16.39
N ARG A 52 14.01 -8.16 17.14
CA ARG A 52 13.50 -9.49 16.77
C ARG A 52 11.97 -9.54 16.73
N ALA A 53 11.26 -8.90 17.64
CA ALA A 53 9.80 -8.81 17.59
C ALA A 53 9.32 -8.00 16.36
N GLN A 54 10.00 -6.92 15.97
CA GLN A 54 9.73 -6.19 14.73
C GLN A 54 10.10 -7.00 13.47
N THR A 55 11.16 -7.82 13.54
CA THR A 55 11.64 -8.64 12.42
C THR A 55 10.81 -9.93 12.28
N GLU A 56 10.29 -10.49 13.37
CA GLU A 56 9.36 -11.62 13.40
C GLU A 56 7.91 -11.19 13.09
N ALA A 57 7.52 -9.94 13.41
CA ALA A 57 6.24 -9.34 13.00
C ALA A 57 6.24 -8.87 11.54
N SER A 58 7.41 -8.70 10.93
CA SER A 58 7.56 -8.34 9.51
C SER A 58 8.11 -9.53 8.75
N LYS A 59 7.30 -10.59 8.60
CA LYS A 59 7.65 -11.73 7.75
C LYS A 59 7.54 -11.30 6.28
N PRO A 60 8.64 -11.29 5.50
CA PRO A 60 8.59 -11.03 4.06
C PRO A 60 7.66 -12.00 3.31
N GLN A 61 7.45 -13.20 3.88
CA GLN A 61 6.54 -14.23 3.38
C GLN A 61 5.08 -13.74 3.28
N ASP A 62 4.63 -12.87 4.21
CA ASP A 62 3.23 -12.42 4.27
C ASP A 62 2.96 -11.29 3.27
N GLN A 63 3.96 -10.46 2.94
CA GLN A 63 3.81 -9.38 1.97
C GLN A 63 3.68 -9.93 0.55
N PHE A 64 4.55 -10.87 0.16
CA PHE A 64 4.47 -11.49 -1.16
C PHE A 64 3.13 -12.20 -1.39
N ALA A 65 2.62 -12.92 -0.39
CA ALA A 65 1.33 -13.59 -0.48
C ALA A 65 0.17 -12.59 -0.69
N LYS A 66 0.22 -11.43 -0.02
CA LYS A 66 -0.74 -10.34 -0.22
C LYS A 66 -0.61 -9.73 -1.61
N ASP A 67 0.60 -9.34 -2.02
CA ASP A 67 0.84 -8.74 -3.34
C ASP A 67 0.38 -9.67 -4.47
N TYR A 68 0.58 -10.99 -4.30
CA TYR A 68 0.10 -11.99 -5.24
C TYR A 68 -1.43 -12.09 -5.28
N GLN A 69 -2.10 -12.05 -4.12
CA GLN A 69 -3.57 -12.02 -4.05
C GLN A 69 -4.14 -10.73 -4.63
N ASP A 70 -3.52 -9.58 -4.37
CA ASP A 70 -3.91 -8.30 -4.91
C ASP A 70 -3.76 -8.29 -6.44
N PHE A 71 -2.66 -8.85 -6.95
CA PHE A 71 -2.47 -9.03 -8.40
C PHE A 71 -3.53 -9.94 -9.02
N GLN A 72 -3.88 -11.07 -8.38
CA GLN A 72 -4.94 -11.95 -8.87
C GLN A 72 -6.32 -11.27 -8.86
N THR A 73 -6.59 -10.48 -7.83
CA THR A 73 -7.83 -9.69 -7.71
C THR A 73 -7.89 -8.66 -8.83
N PHE A 74 -6.80 -7.90 -9.04
CA PHE A 74 -6.69 -6.95 -10.14
C PHE A 74 -6.94 -7.62 -11.51
N LEU A 75 -6.32 -8.78 -11.77
CA LEU A 75 -6.54 -9.51 -13.02
C LEU A 75 -8.03 -9.88 -13.20
N SER A 76 -8.69 -10.30 -12.13
CA SER A 76 -10.11 -10.63 -12.15
C SER A 76 -10.98 -9.41 -12.44
N ASP A 77 -10.65 -8.27 -11.83
CA ASP A 77 -11.38 -7.00 -12.01
C ASP A 77 -11.25 -6.46 -13.44
N VAL A 78 -10.09 -6.62 -14.09
CA VAL A 78 -9.92 -6.29 -15.51
C VAL A 78 -10.50 -7.34 -16.46
N GLY A 79 -11.14 -8.38 -15.92
CA GLY A 79 -11.91 -9.39 -16.66
C GLY A 79 -11.20 -10.71 -16.92
N TYR A 80 -9.96 -10.90 -16.44
CA TYR A 80 -9.21 -12.14 -16.63
C TYR A 80 -9.63 -13.22 -15.64
N LYS A 81 -10.22 -14.30 -16.14
CA LYS A 81 -10.70 -15.46 -15.36
C LYS A 81 -9.97 -16.76 -15.70
N GLY A 82 -8.80 -16.65 -16.32
CA GLY A 82 -7.99 -17.80 -16.72
C GLY A 82 -7.19 -18.39 -15.55
N LYS A 83 -6.28 -19.31 -15.88
CA LYS A 83 -5.31 -19.86 -14.93
C LYS A 83 -4.38 -18.77 -14.40
N PRO A 84 -3.74 -18.93 -13.23
CA PRO A 84 -2.70 -18.02 -12.79
C PRO A 84 -1.66 -17.80 -13.90
N ILE A 85 -1.24 -16.55 -14.13
CA ILE A 85 -0.32 -16.21 -15.24
C ILE A 85 0.99 -17.01 -15.16
N ALA A 86 1.45 -17.33 -13.93
CA ALA A 86 2.64 -18.14 -13.68
C ALA A 86 2.52 -19.61 -14.10
N GLU A 87 1.29 -20.11 -14.34
CA GLU A 87 1.01 -21.51 -14.70
C GLU A 87 0.69 -21.67 -16.19
N LEU A 88 0.73 -20.59 -16.98
CA LEU A 88 0.41 -20.63 -18.39
C LEU A 88 1.54 -21.28 -19.21
N SER A 89 1.15 -22.13 -20.16
CA SER A 89 2.03 -22.50 -21.27
C SER A 89 2.30 -21.30 -22.18
N LYS A 90 3.33 -21.41 -23.03
CA LYS A 90 3.67 -20.36 -23.99
C LYS A 90 2.52 -20.11 -24.96
N GLU A 91 1.83 -21.16 -25.38
CA GLU A 91 0.72 -21.12 -26.32
C GLU A 91 -0.52 -20.46 -25.70
N GLU A 92 -0.81 -20.76 -24.42
CA GLU A 92 -1.88 -20.09 -23.67
C GLU A 92 -1.56 -18.60 -23.49
N ALA A 93 -0.36 -18.26 -23.02
CA ALA A 93 0.07 -16.87 -22.84
C ALA A 93 0.05 -16.08 -24.16
N ALA A 94 0.54 -16.67 -25.26
CA ALA A 94 0.49 -16.06 -26.58
C ALA A 94 -0.96 -15.78 -27.02
N SER A 95 -1.89 -16.68 -26.70
CA SER A 95 -3.30 -16.49 -27.05
C SER A 95 -3.97 -15.37 -26.26
N LEU A 96 -3.48 -15.05 -25.05
CA LEU A 96 -3.99 -13.91 -24.29
C LEU A 96 -3.62 -12.55 -24.89
N VAL A 97 -2.50 -12.46 -25.61
CA VAL A 97 -1.98 -11.21 -26.21
C VAL A 97 -2.24 -11.09 -27.70
N LYS A 98 -2.92 -12.07 -28.32
CA LYS A 98 -3.43 -11.98 -29.69
C LYS A 98 -4.51 -10.90 -29.80
N GLU A 99 -4.87 -10.54 -31.02
CA GLU A 99 -5.87 -9.51 -31.32
C GLU A 99 -7.22 -9.74 -30.62
N ASP A 100 -7.66 -11.00 -30.55
CA ASP A 100 -8.86 -11.47 -29.86
C ASP A 100 -8.62 -11.90 -28.40
N GLY A 101 -7.37 -11.81 -27.93
CA GLY A 101 -6.98 -12.10 -26.57
C GLY A 101 -7.34 -10.97 -25.63
N ILE A 102 -7.65 -11.31 -24.37
CA ILE A 102 -8.04 -10.32 -23.37
C ILE A 102 -6.97 -9.25 -23.15
N PHE A 103 -5.68 -9.59 -23.21
CA PHE A 103 -4.56 -8.64 -23.13
C PHE A 103 -4.05 -8.19 -24.52
N GLY A 104 -4.81 -8.45 -25.57
CA GLY A 104 -4.57 -7.91 -26.90
C GLY A 104 -4.71 -6.39 -26.94
N ILE A 105 -4.16 -5.79 -28.00
CA ILE A 105 -4.13 -4.33 -28.21
C ILE A 105 -5.55 -3.75 -28.18
N GLN A 106 -6.49 -4.33 -28.95
CA GLN A 106 -7.87 -3.83 -29.04
C GLN A 106 -8.55 -3.83 -27.67
N GLN A 107 -8.62 -5.00 -27.01
CA GLN A 107 -9.37 -5.15 -25.77
C GLN A 107 -8.75 -4.35 -24.61
N THR A 108 -7.42 -4.28 -24.55
CA THR A 108 -6.74 -3.50 -23.52
C THR A 108 -6.93 -2.01 -23.74
N ALA A 109 -6.83 -1.53 -24.98
CA ALA A 109 -7.08 -0.13 -25.32
C ALA A 109 -8.52 0.28 -24.98
N GLU A 110 -9.50 -0.56 -25.34
CA GLU A 110 -10.91 -0.33 -25.00
C GLU A 110 -11.14 -0.22 -23.49
N ARG A 111 -10.55 -1.11 -22.68
CA ARG A 111 -10.70 -1.04 -21.22
C ARG A 111 -10.12 0.26 -20.65
N ILE A 112 -8.94 0.68 -21.12
CA ILE A 112 -8.30 1.92 -20.67
C ILE A 112 -9.14 3.13 -21.11
N ALA A 113 -9.53 3.20 -22.38
CA ALA A 113 -10.33 4.30 -22.91
C ALA A 113 -11.69 4.40 -22.22
N ASN A 114 -12.38 3.27 -22.05
CA ASN A 114 -13.69 3.22 -21.40
C ASN A 114 -13.62 3.60 -19.92
N PHE A 115 -12.51 3.33 -19.24
CA PHE A 115 -12.32 3.82 -17.87
C PHE A 115 -12.39 5.36 -17.82
N VAL A 116 -11.71 6.04 -18.75
CA VAL A 116 -11.75 7.51 -18.86
C VAL A 116 -13.10 8.01 -19.35
N ILE A 117 -13.62 7.44 -20.45
CA ILE A 117 -14.87 7.87 -21.07
C ILE A 117 -16.03 7.75 -20.07
N ASN A 118 -16.19 6.58 -19.45
CA ASN A 118 -17.26 6.36 -18.48
C ASN A 118 -17.02 7.15 -17.19
N GLY A 119 -15.77 7.21 -16.72
CA GLY A 119 -15.40 7.96 -15.51
C GLY A 119 -15.62 9.47 -15.64
N SER A 120 -15.54 10.02 -16.86
CA SER A 120 -15.76 11.44 -17.12
C SER A 120 -17.22 11.89 -17.00
N GLY A 121 -18.17 10.96 -17.13
CA GLY A 121 -19.59 11.28 -17.20
C GLY A 121 -19.98 12.25 -18.33
N GLY A 122 -19.19 12.31 -19.42
CA GLY A 122 -19.40 13.22 -20.54
C GLY A 122 -18.90 14.66 -20.29
N ASN A 123 -18.16 14.90 -19.21
CA ASN A 123 -17.59 16.22 -18.93
C ASN A 123 -16.25 16.43 -19.66
N GLU A 124 -16.12 17.52 -20.42
CA GLU A 124 -14.91 17.84 -21.19
C GLU A 124 -13.65 17.93 -20.31
N SER A 125 -13.74 18.62 -19.17
CA SER A 125 -12.59 18.81 -18.28
C SER A 125 -12.10 17.47 -17.74
N MET A 126 -13.02 16.59 -17.35
CA MET A 126 -12.69 15.24 -16.87
C MET A 126 -12.15 14.35 -18.00
N MET A 127 -12.66 14.45 -19.22
CA MET A 127 -12.11 13.75 -20.39
C MET A 127 -10.66 14.16 -20.66
N ARG A 128 -10.37 15.48 -20.64
CA ARG A 128 -9.02 16.02 -20.82
C ARG A 128 -8.08 15.56 -19.69
N ALA A 129 -8.54 15.65 -18.44
CA ALA A 129 -7.76 15.21 -17.28
C ALA A 129 -7.47 13.69 -17.33
N GLY A 130 -8.46 12.88 -17.70
CA GLY A 130 -8.28 11.44 -17.86
C GLY A 130 -7.30 11.09 -18.98
N ARG A 131 -7.41 11.77 -20.12
CA ARG A 131 -6.48 11.62 -21.26
C ARG A 131 -5.04 12.01 -20.88
N GLU A 132 -4.85 13.12 -20.17
CA GLU A 132 -3.53 13.53 -19.66
C GLU A 132 -3.01 12.52 -18.63
N GLY A 133 -3.87 12.03 -17.73
CA GLY A 133 -3.55 10.98 -16.77
C GLY A 133 -3.10 9.67 -17.44
N MET A 134 -3.69 9.29 -18.57
CA MET A 134 -3.23 8.14 -19.35
C MET A 134 -1.79 8.31 -19.85
N LEU A 135 -1.46 9.48 -20.42
CA LEU A 135 -0.11 9.78 -20.92
C LEU A 135 0.92 9.81 -19.78
N GLN A 136 0.56 10.45 -18.67
CA GLN A 136 1.41 10.52 -17.49
C GLN A 136 1.65 9.14 -16.88
N GLY A 137 0.59 8.35 -16.66
CA GLY A 137 0.69 6.99 -16.13
C GLY A 137 1.50 6.06 -17.02
N PHE A 138 1.42 6.21 -18.35
CA PHE A 138 2.25 5.45 -19.29
C PHE A 138 3.74 5.80 -19.15
N LYS A 139 4.07 7.09 -19.01
CA LYS A 139 5.43 7.56 -18.78
C LYS A 139 6.01 7.10 -17.44
N ASP A 140 5.17 7.07 -16.40
CA ASP A 140 5.55 6.53 -15.09
C ASP A 140 5.82 5.03 -15.19
N ALA A 141 5.01 4.29 -15.94
CA ALA A 141 5.24 2.88 -16.23
C ALA A 141 6.55 2.65 -17.01
N GLU A 142 6.90 3.48 -18.01
CA GLU A 142 8.21 3.42 -18.67
C GLU A 142 9.37 3.67 -17.68
N SER A 143 9.21 4.65 -16.78
CA SER A 143 10.23 4.94 -15.76
C SER A 143 10.43 3.77 -14.80
N MET A 144 9.33 3.14 -14.35
CA MET A 144 9.36 1.94 -13.51
C MET A 144 9.94 0.73 -14.24
N TRP A 145 9.68 0.63 -15.55
CA TRP A 145 10.23 -0.42 -16.42
C TRP A 145 11.74 -0.25 -16.67
N GLY A 146 12.28 0.96 -16.48
CA GLY A 146 13.69 1.30 -16.67
C GLY A 146 14.11 1.49 -18.12
N SER A 147 13.17 1.47 -19.06
CA SER A 147 13.37 1.71 -20.48
C SER A 147 12.03 1.99 -21.16
N LYS A 148 12.02 2.18 -22.48
CA LYS A 148 10.76 2.24 -23.23
C LYS A 148 9.98 0.95 -23.07
N LEU A 149 8.66 1.08 -22.88
CA LEU A 149 7.78 -0.08 -22.87
C LEU A 149 7.76 -0.74 -24.26
N PRO A 150 7.56 -2.07 -24.35
CA PRO A 150 7.52 -2.79 -25.62
C PRO A 150 6.51 -2.24 -26.62
N ASP A 151 6.71 -2.50 -27.91
CA ASP A 151 5.88 -1.96 -29.00
C ASP A 151 4.38 -2.23 -28.83
N ILE A 152 4.00 -3.40 -28.29
CA ILE A 152 2.60 -3.73 -28.01
C ILE A 152 1.96 -2.75 -27.03
N SER A 153 2.70 -2.30 -26.01
CA SER A 153 2.23 -1.33 -25.02
C SER A 153 2.06 0.05 -25.66
N GLN A 154 3.00 0.45 -26.53
CA GLN A 154 2.94 1.72 -27.27
C GLN A 154 1.71 1.75 -28.20
N GLN A 155 1.49 0.67 -28.96
CA GLN A 155 0.34 0.52 -29.85
C GLN A 155 -0.99 0.54 -29.08
N THR A 156 -1.02 -0.12 -27.92
CA THR A 156 -2.20 -0.12 -27.03
C THR A 156 -2.51 1.28 -26.52
N MET A 157 -1.51 2.02 -26.06
CA MET A 157 -1.71 3.37 -25.53
C MET A 157 -2.13 4.35 -26.62
N ALA A 158 -1.48 4.31 -27.80
CA ALA A 158 -1.87 5.14 -28.94
C ALA A 158 -3.33 4.93 -29.33
N LYS A 159 -3.76 3.66 -29.41
CA LYS A 159 -5.14 3.31 -29.73
C LYS A 159 -6.13 3.74 -28.65
N ALA A 160 -5.77 3.61 -27.37
CA ALA A 160 -6.62 4.06 -26.27
C ALA A 160 -6.82 5.59 -26.30
N ILE A 161 -5.75 6.35 -26.57
CA ILE A 161 -5.82 7.81 -26.70
C ILE A 161 -6.71 8.19 -27.89
N GLU A 162 -6.55 7.53 -29.03
CA GLU A 162 -7.39 7.75 -30.21
C GLU A 162 -8.87 7.52 -29.89
N MET A 163 -9.22 6.47 -29.13
CA MET A 163 -10.59 6.20 -28.70
C MET A 163 -11.16 7.31 -27.81
N VAL A 164 -10.37 7.85 -26.88
CA VAL A 164 -10.80 8.98 -26.04
C VAL A 164 -10.95 10.25 -26.89
N ASP A 165 -10.04 10.50 -27.82
CA ASP A 165 -10.09 11.65 -28.74
C ASP A 165 -11.32 11.61 -29.64
N MET A 166 -11.65 10.43 -30.18
CA MET A 166 -12.90 10.22 -30.93
C MET A 166 -14.12 10.49 -30.07
N ALA A 167 -14.17 9.94 -28.85
CA ALA A 167 -15.29 10.18 -27.94
C ALA A 167 -15.44 11.66 -27.54
N MET A 168 -14.33 12.38 -27.35
CA MET A 168 -14.34 13.84 -27.13
C MET A 168 -14.91 14.58 -28.34
N ASN A 169 -14.46 14.23 -29.54
CA ASN A 169 -14.94 14.83 -30.78
C ASN A 169 -16.44 14.57 -31.02
N ASP A 170 -16.91 13.36 -30.74
CA ASP A 170 -18.33 12.98 -30.86
C ASP A 170 -19.23 13.77 -29.90
N LEU A 171 -18.70 14.15 -28.74
CA LEU A 171 -19.35 15.07 -27.79
C LEU A 171 -19.24 16.55 -28.18
N GLY A 172 -18.56 16.86 -29.29
CA GLY A 172 -18.38 18.22 -29.81
C GLY A 172 -17.19 18.98 -29.22
N PHE A 173 -16.29 18.30 -28.49
CA PHE A 173 -15.11 18.93 -27.92
C PHE A 173 -13.96 18.98 -28.92
N SER A 174 -13.21 20.08 -28.91
CA SER A 174 -12.00 20.21 -29.74
C SER A 174 -10.88 19.32 -29.21
N ILE A 175 -10.36 18.41 -30.03
CA ILE A 175 -9.18 17.58 -29.70
C ILE A 175 -7.88 18.40 -29.55
N LEU A 176 -7.82 19.59 -30.14
CA LEU A 176 -6.73 20.52 -29.88
C LEU A 176 -6.92 21.14 -28.50
N ASN A 177 -5.92 20.96 -27.61
CA ASN A 177 -5.83 21.75 -26.39
C ASN A 177 -5.66 23.22 -26.81
N LYS A 178 -6.71 24.01 -26.63
CA LYS A 178 -6.59 25.46 -26.66
C LYS A 178 -5.90 25.86 -25.37
N GLU A 179 -4.57 25.88 -25.38
CA GLU A 179 -3.84 26.62 -24.37
C GLU A 179 -4.27 28.10 -24.48
N ALA A 180 -4.74 28.66 -23.37
CA ALA A 180 -5.02 30.07 -23.18
C ALA A 180 -4.02 30.62 -22.16
#